data_AF-A0A6J4G0E5-F1
#
_entry.id   AF-A0A6J4G0E5-F1
#
_cell.length_a   1.000
_cell.length_b   1.000
_cell.length_c   1.000
_cell.angle_alpha   90.00
_cell.angle_beta   90.00
_cell.angle_gamma   90.00
#
_symmetry.space_group_name_H-M   'P 1'
#
loop_
_entity.id
_entity.type
_entity.pdbx_description
1 polymer ?
#
loop_
_entity_poly.entity_id
_entity_poly.type
_entity_poly.pdbx_seq_one_letter_code
_entity_poly.pdbx_strand_id
1 'polypeptide(L)'
;MAIAFAPFSDDDVEPEGQAHPGLVVLLALATIGLLAWLMLIDKPPPKVAVAVETRAGALADPRLTMARIQSNLERVAARTRPWPLAKGAKADPLEALVDAYAALLKGRERRFDAALAKVEAAVEARLPRPELAADDAEREQLVARHQAMTAYFAGLDAQGSAHAPPLARFIRAMRKADAVLFAEIAGGRPAAIDTRRAEGSAAASGLWLRLPCRTALGRADELARLAKAFGPLAGPLLNCPSDERDVTRLAALAAAPARLLTAREVPPPPVRAAEPPPAPPEEMEGDGNADAEAEPAPEPVAVDPDAALTPLMKAARAGDAAAIERLLAEGAEVNAQSWDEAATPDLEADGRSALMFAAASGSAAALQALLAARADPFQADSKGRRAIDYLLGYGSQPPAKRLDPAALQPLLRRLY
;
A
#
# COMPACT_ATOMS: atom_id res chain seq x y z
N MET A 1 -63.29 67.19 0.22
CA MET A 1 -62.75 68.00 -0.89
C MET A 1 -61.77 67.09 -1.62
N ALA A 2 -62.20 66.40 -2.69
CA ALA A 2 -62.09 66.84 -4.09
C ALA A 2 -60.59 66.98 -4.50
N ILE A 3 -59.95 65.94 -5.07
CA ILE A 3 -59.91 65.52 -6.50
C ILE A 3 -59.01 66.44 -7.36
N ALA A 4 -57.87 65.89 -7.84
CA ALA A 4 -57.01 66.24 -8.99
C ALA A 4 -55.76 65.30 -8.96
N PHE A 5 -55.01 64.90 -10.01
CA PHE A 5 -55.14 64.84 -11.49
C PHE A 5 -55.44 66.15 -12.26
N ALA A 6 -54.77 66.49 -13.37
CA ALA A 6 -53.61 65.93 -14.11
C ALA A 6 -52.93 67.13 -14.86
N PRO A 7 -52.39 67.07 -16.10
CA PRO A 7 -51.58 66.07 -16.82
C PRO A 7 -50.27 66.67 -17.42
N PHE A 8 -49.34 65.83 -17.93
CA PHE A 8 -48.42 66.02 -19.10
C PHE A 8 -47.29 64.97 -19.01
N SER A 9 -46.66 64.45 -20.06
CA SER A 9 -47.08 64.05 -21.43
C SER A 9 -45.97 63.12 -21.94
N ASP A 10 -46.30 62.01 -22.61
CA ASP A 10 -45.29 61.25 -23.37
C ASP A 10 -44.96 62.02 -24.66
N ASP A 11 -43.67 62.26 -24.91
CA ASP A 11 -43.02 62.21 -26.23
C ASP A 11 -41.49 62.43 -26.07
N ASP A 12 -40.74 62.19 -27.15
CA ASP A 12 -39.29 62.41 -27.32
C ASP A 12 -38.31 61.40 -26.69
N VAL A 13 -38.32 60.21 -27.31
CA VAL A 13 -37.17 59.52 -27.93
C VAL A 13 -35.74 60.06 -27.63
N GLU A 14 -34.91 59.13 -27.15
CA GLU A 14 -33.43 59.06 -27.08
C GLU A 14 -32.59 59.89 -28.09
N PRO A 15 -31.35 60.32 -27.73
CA PRO A 15 -30.23 59.36 -27.75
C PRO A 15 -29.09 59.50 -26.71
N GLU A 16 -28.47 58.34 -26.48
CA GLU A 16 -27.04 58.07 -26.20
C GLU A 16 -26.16 59.07 -25.42
N GLY A 17 -25.65 58.58 -24.28
CA GLY A 17 -24.22 58.27 -24.21
C GLY A 17 -23.25 59.40 -23.83
N GLN A 18 -22.92 59.48 -22.54
CA GLN A 18 -21.59 59.95 -22.11
C GLN A 18 -21.16 59.34 -20.77
N ALA A 19 -20.64 58.11 -20.82
CA ALA A 19 -19.92 57.53 -19.69
C ALA A 19 -18.59 58.29 -19.50
N HIS A 20 -18.37 58.88 -18.32
CA HIS A 20 -17.15 59.65 -18.05
C HIS A 20 -15.89 58.77 -18.25
N PRO A 21 -14.92 59.18 -19.08
CA PRO A 21 -13.78 58.34 -19.47
C PRO A 21 -12.90 57.91 -18.28
N GLY A 22 -12.83 58.73 -17.22
CA GLY A 22 -12.10 58.39 -15.99
C GLY A 22 -12.69 57.20 -15.22
N LEU A 23 -14.02 57.02 -15.24
CA LEU A 23 -14.67 55.93 -14.50
C LEU A 23 -14.46 54.58 -15.21
N VAL A 24 -14.54 54.59 -16.54
CA VAL A 24 -14.30 53.40 -17.38
C VAL A 24 -12.85 52.93 -17.25
N VAL A 25 -11.87 53.85 -17.23
CA VAL A 25 -10.44 53.52 -17.04
C VAL A 25 -10.18 52.96 -15.64
N LEU A 26 -10.80 53.50 -14.58
CA LEU A 26 -10.66 52.98 -13.22
C LEU A 26 -11.26 51.57 -13.06
N LEU A 27 -12.43 51.31 -13.65
CA LEU A 27 -13.03 49.96 -13.68
C LEU A 27 -12.19 48.97 -14.51
N ALA A 28 -11.62 49.40 -15.62
CA ALA A 28 -10.70 48.59 -16.42
C ALA A 28 -9.41 48.25 -15.63
N LEU A 29 -8.80 49.23 -14.96
CA LEU A 29 -7.60 48.98 -14.14
C LEU A 29 -7.90 48.12 -12.91
N ALA A 30 -9.07 48.27 -12.27
CA ALA A 30 -9.48 47.43 -11.14
C ALA A 30 -9.76 45.98 -11.56
N THR A 31 -10.39 45.77 -12.72
CA THR A 31 -10.62 44.42 -13.27
C THR A 31 -9.33 43.78 -13.77
N ILE A 32 -8.43 44.53 -14.40
CA ILE A 32 -7.07 44.05 -14.74
C ILE A 32 -6.28 43.70 -13.47
N GLY A 33 -6.36 44.50 -12.41
CA GLY A 33 -5.74 44.22 -11.12
C GLY A 33 -6.30 42.97 -10.44
N LEU A 34 -7.62 42.78 -10.47
CA LEU A 34 -8.28 41.59 -9.93
C LEU A 34 -7.94 40.33 -10.76
N LEU A 35 -7.92 40.43 -12.08
CA LEU A 35 -7.52 39.33 -12.98
C LEU A 35 -6.04 38.99 -12.81
N ALA A 36 -5.16 39.98 -12.68
CA ALA A 36 -3.74 39.75 -12.38
C ALA A 36 -3.56 39.06 -11.01
N TRP A 37 -4.29 39.51 -9.98
CA TRP A 37 -4.25 38.89 -8.65
C TRP A 37 -4.79 37.45 -8.65
N LEU A 38 -5.87 37.17 -9.37
CA LEU A 38 -6.39 35.80 -9.59
C LEU A 38 -5.37 34.92 -10.35
N MET A 39 -4.69 35.46 -11.36
CA MET A 39 -3.61 34.78 -12.09
C MET A 39 -2.32 34.59 -11.27
N LEU A 40 -2.16 35.31 -10.16
CA LEU A 40 -1.03 35.19 -9.21
C LEU A 40 -1.33 34.23 -8.05
N ILE A 41 -2.60 33.94 -7.76
CA ILE A 41 -3.02 32.98 -6.73
C ILE A 41 -3.00 31.54 -7.26
N ASP A 42 -3.36 31.33 -8.53
CA ASP A 42 -3.38 29.99 -9.13
C ASP A 42 -2.02 29.60 -9.71
N LYS A 43 -0.99 29.53 -8.84
CA LYS A 43 0.20 28.73 -9.18
C LYS A 43 -0.29 27.30 -9.37
N PRO A 44 -0.21 26.72 -10.59
CA PRO A 44 -0.67 25.36 -10.80
C PRO A 44 0.10 24.46 -9.83
N PRO A 45 -0.58 23.52 -9.13
CA PRO A 45 0.07 22.65 -8.17
C PRO A 45 1.30 22.03 -8.85
N PRO A 46 2.47 22.00 -8.16
CA PRO A 46 3.73 21.64 -8.79
C PRO A 46 3.53 20.35 -9.57
N LYS A 47 3.92 20.36 -10.85
CA LYS A 47 3.70 19.22 -11.75
C LYS A 47 4.34 18.01 -11.09
N VAL A 48 3.50 17.14 -10.51
CA VAL A 48 3.94 15.89 -9.90
C VAL A 48 4.54 15.08 -11.04
N ALA A 49 5.87 15.16 -11.16
CA ALA A 49 6.64 14.24 -11.97
C ALA A 49 6.22 12.84 -11.51
N VAL A 50 5.88 11.96 -12.44
CA VAL A 50 5.26 10.70 -12.08
C VAL A 50 6.25 9.91 -11.23
N ALA A 51 5.94 9.84 -9.93
CA ALA A 51 6.69 9.11 -8.93
C ALA A 51 6.70 7.62 -9.28
N VAL A 52 7.70 7.24 -10.05
CA VAL A 52 8.09 5.87 -10.29
C VAL A 52 9.42 5.72 -9.58
N GLU A 53 9.57 4.65 -8.81
CA GLU A 53 10.85 4.27 -8.22
C GLU A 53 11.91 4.18 -9.34
N THR A 54 12.86 5.12 -9.34
CA THR A 54 13.85 5.29 -10.42
C THR A 54 15.16 4.59 -10.13
N ARG A 55 15.33 4.01 -8.93
CA ARG A 55 16.50 3.19 -8.60
C ARG A 55 16.67 2.05 -9.61
N ALA A 56 17.91 1.86 -10.06
CA ALA A 56 18.25 0.75 -10.95
C ALA A 56 17.93 -0.58 -10.27
N GLY A 57 17.34 -1.53 -10.99
CA GLY A 57 16.97 -2.84 -10.43
C GLY A 57 15.73 -2.86 -9.54
N ALA A 58 15.18 -1.71 -9.11
CA ALA A 58 14.04 -1.70 -8.17
C ALA A 58 12.79 -2.45 -8.67
N LEU A 59 12.53 -2.45 -9.98
CA LEU A 59 11.42 -3.21 -10.57
C LEU A 59 11.63 -4.74 -10.60
N ALA A 60 12.81 -5.21 -10.20
CA ALA A 60 13.12 -6.62 -9.94
C ALA A 60 13.12 -6.95 -8.44
N ASP A 61 12.92 -5.97 -7.53
CA ASP A 61 12.77 -6.23 -6.10
C ASP A 61 11.41 -6.91 -5.84
N PRO A 62 11.37 -8.14 -5.31
CA PRO A 62 10.13 -8.85 -5.02
C PRO A 62 9.28 -8.14 -3.94
N ARG A 63 9.88 -7.35 -3.04
CA ARG A 63 9.14 -6.52 -2.06
C ARG A 63 8.41 -5.38 -2.75
N LEU A 64 9.06 -4.69 -3.68
CA LEU A 64 8.41 -3.62 -4.48
C LEU A 64 7.34 -4.21 -5.40
N THR A 65 7.58 -5.37 -6.01
CA THR A 65 6.59 -6.07 -6.83
C THR A 65 5.35 -6.45 -6.01
N MET A 66 5.52 -7.03 -4.81
CA MET A 66 4.44 -7.30 -3.86
C MET A 66 3.63 -6.04 -3.53
N ALA A 67 4.30 -4.96 -3.13
CA ALA A 67 3.70 -3.68 -2.80
C ALA A 67 2.93 -3.07 -3.98
N ARG A 68 3.47 -3.11 -5.19
CA ARG A 68 2.84 -2.57 -6.42
C ARG A 68 1.64 -3.40 -6.84
N ILE A 69 1.69 -4.73 -6.74
CA ILE A 69 0.52 -5.60 -6.99
C ILE A 69 -0.59 -5.24 -6.00
N GLN A 70 -0.31 -5.23 -4.69
CA GLN A 70 -1.34 -4.91 -3.69
C GLN A 70 -1.93 -3.51 -3.90
N SER A 71 -1.09 -2.49 -4.10
CA SER A 71 -1.53 -1.11 -4.36
C SER A 71 -2.48 -1.03 -5.55
N ASN A 72 -2.15 -1.72 -6.65
CA ASN A 72 -2.94 -1.68 -7.86
C ASN A 72 -4.21 -2.54 -7.80
N LEU A 73 -4.23 -3.63 -7.03
CA LEU A 73 -5.47 -4.35 -6.70
C LEU A 73 -6.45 -3.41 -5.97
N GLU A 74 -5.98 -2.68 -4.95
CA GLU A 74 -6.81 -1.73 -4.19
C GLU A 74 -7.39 -0.62 -5.09
N ARG A 75 -6.56 -0.02 -5.96
CA ARG A 75 -7.04 0.95 -6.97
C ARG A 75 -8.13 0.37 -7.86
N VAL A 76 -7.92 -0.83 -8.40
CA VAL A 76 -8.87 -1.48 -9.30
C VAL A 76 -10.20 -1.76 -8.58
N ALA A 77 -10.17 -2.18 -7.32
CA ALA A 77 -11.36 -2.35 -6.48
C ALA A 77 -12.05 -1.01 -6.18
N ALA A 78 -11.28 0.06 -6.00
CA ALA A 78 -11.74 1.45 -5.90
C ALA A 78 -12.15 2.07 -7.26
N ARG A 79 -12.22 1.27 -8.34
CA ARG A 79 -12.55 1.70 -9.72
C ARG A 79 -11.59 2.75 -10.30
N THR A 80 -10.43 2.92 -9.68
CA THR A 80 -9.33 3.78 -10.11
C THR A 80 -8.42 2.98 -11.07
N ARG A 81 -7.70 3.68 -11.96
CA ARG A 81 -6.71 3.03 -12.85
C ARG A 81 -5.50 2.56 -12.04
N PRO A 82 -4.85 1.45 -12.41
CA PRO A 82 -3.51 1.12 -11.90
C PRO A 82 -2.53 2.27 -12.11
N TRP A 83 -1.56 2.41 -11.22
CA TRP A 83 -0.49 3.40 -11.36
C TRP A 83 0.38 3.07 -12.58
N PRO A 84 0.71 4.05 -13.44
CA PRO A 84 1.54 3.81 -14.60
C PRO A 84 2.99 3.50 -14.23
N LEU A 85 3.66 2.74 -15.09
CA LEU A 85 5.11 2.57 -15.08
C LEU A 85 5.82 3.77 -15.71
N ALA A 86 7.11 3.93 -15.39
CA ALA A 86 7.98 4.87 -16.11
C ALA A 86 8.06 4.51 -17.59
N LYS A 87 8.30 5.51 -18.45
CA LYS A 87 8.45 5.30 -19.89
C LYS A 87 9.64 4.37 -20.16
N GLY A 88 9.38 3.22 -20.78
CA GLY A 88 10.38 2.20 -21.10
C GLY A 88 10.60 1.14 -20.02
N ALA A 89 10.04 1.33 -18.81
CA ALA A 89 10.03 0.29 -17.79
C ALA A 89 9.11 -0.89 -18.19
N LYS A 90 9.52 -2.10 -17.81
CA LYS A 90 8.70 -3.32 -17.95
C LYS A 90 8.17 -3.71 -16.58
N ALA A 91 6.89 -4.10 -16.53
CA ALA A 91 6.28 -4.68 -15.35
C ALA A 91 6.90 -6.04 -15.05
N ASP A 92 6.90 -6.43 -13.77
CA ASP A 92 7.06 -7.84 -13.43
C ASP A 92 5.87 -8.63 -14.02
N PRO A 93 6.07 -9.76 -14.71
CA PRO A 93 4.98 -10.57 -15.25
C PRO A 93 3.89 -10.98 -14.24
N LEU A 94 4.22 -11.11 -12.95
CA LEU A 94 3.24 -11.38 -11.87
C LEU A 94 2.28 -10.21 -11.64
N GLU A 95 2.61 -8.98 -12.07
CA GLU A 95 1.67 -7.85 -12.06
C GLU A 95 0.46 -8.07 -12.97
N ALA A 96 0.48 -9.06 -13.87
CA ALA A 96 -0.70 -9.50 -14.61
C ALA A 96 -1.86 -9.98 -13.70
N LEU A 97 -1.61 -10.24 -12.40
CA LEU A 97 -2.67 -10.38 -11.39
C LEU A 97 -3.61 -9.17 -11.34
N VAL A 98 -3.09 -7.95 -11.53
CA VAL A 98 -3.91 -6.73 -11.54
C VAL A 98 -4.87 -6.74 -12.73
N ASP A 99 -4.39 -7.15 -13.91
CA ASP A 99 -5.21 -7.29 -15.12
C ASP A 99 -6.25 -8.40 -14.97
N ALA A 100 -5.87 -9.55 -14.40
CA ALA A 100 -6.78 -10.64 -14.10
C ALA A 100 -7.89 -10.18 -13.13
N TYR A 101 -7.54 -9.51 -12.02
CA TYR A 101 -8.51 -8.97 -11.08
C TYR A 101 -9.43 -7.92 -11.72
N ALA A 102 -8.88 -7.03 -12.55
CA ALA A 102 -9.65 -6.04 -13.29
C ALA A 102 -10.61 -6.67 -14.33
N ALA A 103 -10.26 -7.83 -14.89
CA ALA A 103 -11.12 -8.61 -15.78
C ALA A 103 -12.20 -9.38 -14.99
N LEU A 104 -11.83 -9.98 -13.85
CA LEU A 104 -12.71 -10.69 -12.91
C LEU A 104 -13.84 -9.80 -12.39
N LEU A 105 -13.53 -8.57 -11.97
CA LEU A 105 -14.55 -7.59 -11.52
C LEU A 105 -15.49 -7.14 -12.65
N LYS A 106 -15.12 -7.35 -13.92
CA LYS A 106 -15.86 -6.89 -15.11
C LYS A 106 -16.49 -8.05 -15.90
N GLY A 107 -16.43 -9.29 -15.40
CA GLY A 107 -16.96 -10.48 -16.09
C GLY A 107 -16.26 -10.79 -17.43
N ARG A 108 -15.00 -10.36 -17.62
CA ARG A 108 -14.29 -10.47 -18.91
C ARG A 108 -13.46 -11.74 -19.00
N GLU A 109 -14.13 -12.89 -19.01
CA GLU A 109 -13.53 -14.24 -18.95
C GLU A 109 -12.29 -14.42 -19.85
N ARG A 110 -12.39 -14.20 -21.16
CA ARG A 110 -11.22 -14.33 -22.07
C ARG A 110 -10.01 -13.46 -21.70
N ARG A 111 -10.21 -12.28 -21.09
CA ARG A 111 -9.11 -11.42 -20.61
C ARG A 111 -8.59 -11.88 -19.25
N PHE A 112 -9.46 -12.41 -18.41
CA PHE A 112 -9.12 -13.01 -17.14
C PHE A 112 -8.23 -14.24 -17.35
N ASP A 113 -8.62 -15.15 -18.24
CA ASP A 113 -7.83 -16.34 -18.59
C ASP A 113 -6.47 -15.98 -19.19
N ALA A 114 -6.43 -15.05 -20.15
CA ALA A 114 -5.19 -14.61 -20.78
C ALA A 114 -4.24 -13.88 -19.80
N ALA A 115 -4.78 -13.24 -18.75
CA ALA A 115 -3.97 -12.64 -17.70
C ALA A 115 -3.46 -13.70 -16.70
N LEU A 116 -4.31 -14.64 -16.26
CA LEU A 116 -3.87 -15.75 -15.41
C LEU A 116 -2.83 -16.65 -16.07
N ALA A 117 -2.94 -16.91 -17.38
CA ALA A 117 -1.95 -17.69 -18.12
C ALA A 117 -0.54 -17.05 -18.07
N LYS A 118 -0.45 -15.71 -18.05
CA LYS A 118 0.83 -15.01 -17.85
C LYS A 118 1.37 -15.17 -16.43
N VAL A 119 0.49 -15.13 -15.42
CA VAL A 119 0.87 -15.31 -14.01
C VAL A 119 1.38 -16.73 -13.77
N GLU A 120 0.65 -17.76 -14.22
CA GLU A 120 1.08 -19.16 -14.06
C GLU A 120 2.40 -19.42 -14.83
N ALA A 121 2.57 -18.90 -16.04
CA ALA A 121 3.83 -19.01 -16.79
C ALA A 121 5.00 -18.29 -16.08
N ALA A 122 4.74 -17.17 -15.40
CA ALA A 122 5.74 -16.43 -14.63
C ALA A 122 6.11 -17.11 -13.31
N VAL A 123 5.14 -17.77 -12.66
CA VAL A 123 5.36 -18.65 -11.51
C VAL A 123 6.25 -19.83 -11.90
N GLU A 124 5.90 -20.54 -12.98
CA GLU A 124 6.65 -21.69 -13.48
C GLU A 124 8.08 -21.31 -13.88
N ALA A 125 8.26 -20.15 -14.52
CA ALA A 125 9.58 -19.64 -14.89
C ALA A 125 10.51 -19.36 -13.69
N ARG A 126 9.97 -19.23 -12.47
CA ARG A 126 10.70 -18.91 -11.22
C ARG A 126 10.81 -20.09 -10.25
N LEU A 127 10.29 -21.26 -10.61
CA LEU A 127 10.54 -22.45 -9.81
C LEU A 127 12.05 -22.76 -9.80
N PRO A 128 12.62 -23.16 -8.64
CA PRO A 128 14.00 -23.62 -8.55
C PRO A 128 14.26 -24.77 -9.54
N ARG A 129 15.44 -24.76 -10.18
CA ARG A 129 15.84 -25.72 -11.22
C ARG A 129 17.11 -26.47 -10.80
N PRO A 130 16.99 -27.60 -10.08
CA PRO A 130 18.15 -28.34 -9.58
C PRO A 130 19.08 -28.87 -10.69
N GLU A 131 18.57 -28.99 -11.91
CA GLU A 131 19.32 -29.36 -13.11
C GLU A 131 20.30 -28.27 -13.58
N LEU A 132 20.18 -27.04 -13.06
CA LEU A 132 21.08 -25.91 -13.37
C LEU A 132 22.09 -25.60 -12.24
N ALA A 133 22.11 -26.42 -11.17
CA ALA A 133 23.02 -26.23 -10.04
C ALA A 133 24.50 -26.36 -10.44
N ALA A 134 25.35 -25.48 -9.92
CA ALA A 134 26.80 -25.48 -10.14
C ALA A 134 27.52 -26.62 -9.40
N ASP A 135 27.03 -26.99 -8.21
CA ASP A 135 27.57 -28.08 -7.39
C ASP A 135 26.46 -28.90 -6.70
N ASP A 136 26.85 -29.97 -6.00
CA ASP A 136 25.89 -30.88 -5.34
C ASP A 136 25.23 -30.28 -4.09
N ALA A 137 25.85 -29.32 -3.40
CA ALA A 137 25.26 -28.67 -2.24
C ALA A 137 24.20 -27.63 -2.66
N GLU A 138 24.48 -26.85 -3.72
CA GLU A 138 23.47 -26.02 -4.37
C GLU A 138 22.34 -26.89 -4.93
N ARG A 139 22.66 -28.05 -5.54
CA ARG A 139 21.66 -28.99 -6.06
C ARG A 139 20.75 -29.50 -4.95
N GLU A 140 21.27 -29.95 -3.82
CA GLU A 140 20.48 -30.40 -2.68
C GLU A 140 19.56 -29.29 -2.17
N GLN A 141 20.07 -28.06 -2.03
CA GLN A 141 19.27 -26.91 -1.64
C GLN A 141 18.15 -26.61 -2.67
N LEU A 142 18.46 -26.62 -3.97
CA LEU A 142 17.48 -26.37 -5.02
C LEU A 142 16.43 -27.48 -5.10
N VAL A 143 16.79 -28.75 -4.87
CA VAL A 143 15.83 -29.88 -4.77
C VAL A 143 14.86 -29.64 -3.62
N ALA A 144 15.36 -29.33 -2.42
CA ALA A 144 14.52 -29.08 -1.25
C ALA A 144 13.57 -27.88 -1.48
N ARG A 145 14.07 -26.81 -2.12
CA ARG A 145 13.27 -25.63 -2.50
C ARG A 145 12.19 -25.97 -3.52
N HIS A 146 12.55 -26.70 -4.58
CA HIS A 146 11.62 -27.13 -5.63
C HIS A 146 10.50 -27.99 -5.05
N GLN A 147 10.84 -28.98 -4.23
CA GLN A 147 9.87 -29.86 -3.54
C GLN A 147 8.94 -29.07 -2.60
N ALA A 148 9.49 -28.14 -1.80
CA ALA A 148 8.68 -27.30 -0.92
C ALA A 148 7.66 -26.44 -1.70
N MET A 149 8.08 -25.79 -2.79
CA MET A 149 7.18 -24.97 -3.61
C MET A 149 6.14 -25.81 -4.37
N THR A 150 6.57 -26.85 -5.07
CA THR A 150 5.65 -27.71 -5.86
C THR A 150 4.62 -28.43 -5.00
N ALA A 151 4.98 -28.91 -3.81
CA ALA A 151 4.00 -29.50 -2.90
C ALA A 151 3.02 -28.47 -2.31
N TYR A 152 3.39 -27.18 -2.21
CA TYR A 152 2.45 -26.11 -1.81
C TYR A 152 1.48 -25.81 -2.96
N PHE A 153 1.97 -25.77 -4.20
CA PHE A 153 1.16 -25.59 -5.40
C PHE A 153 0.20 -26.77 -5.61
N ALA A 154 0.66 -28.02 -5.45
CA ALA A 154 -0.18 -29.21 -5.48
C ALA A 154 -1.30 -29.14 -4.41
N GLY A 155 -0.97 -28.67 -3.20
CA GLY A 155 -1.95 -28.43 -2.15
C GLY A 155 -3.03 -27.40 -2.53
N LEU A 156 -2.65 -26.31 -3.20
CA LEU A 156 -3.59 -25.30 -3.74
C LEU A 156 -4.41 -25.83 -4.93
N ASP A 157 -3.78 -26.65 -5.78
CA ASP A 157 -4.40 -27.24 -6.96
C ASP A 157 -5.44 -28.31 -6.59
N ALA A 158 -5.23 -29.05 -5.50
CA ALA A 158 -6.19 -30.02 -4.96
C ALA A 158 -7.53 -29.38 -4.51
N GLN A 159 -7.58 -28.08 -4.19
CA GLN A 159 -8.79 -27.41 -3.68
C GLN A 159 -9.83 -27.04 -4.75
N GLY A 160 -9.70 -27.55 -5.97
CA GLY A 160 -10.68 -27.34 -7.05
C GLY A 160 -10.17 -27.69 -8.44
N SER A 161 -11.07 -28.05 -9.34
CA SER A 161 -10.72 -28.41 -10.73
C SER A 161 -10.31 -27.20 -11.57
N ALA A 162 -9.80 -27.44 -12.79
CA ALA A 162 -9.56 -26.40 -13.80
C ALA A 162 -10.84 -25.60 -14.17
N HIS A 163 -12.03 -26.15 -13.89
CA HIS A 163 -13.33 -25.53 -14.11
C HIS A 163 -13.86 -24.78 -12.86
N ALA A 164 -13.02 -24.55 -11.86
CA ALA A 164 -13.42 -23.82 -10.65
C ALA A 164 -13.86 -22.37 -10.99
N PRO A 165 -14.73 -21.75 -10.17
CA PRO A 165 -15.18 -20.38 -10.39
C PRO A 165 -14.02 -19.39 -10.56
N PRO A 166 -14.18 -18.32 -11.36
CA PRO A 166 -13.11 -17.35 -11.61
C PRO A 166 -12.45 -16.78 -10.35
N LEU A 167 -13.19 -16.55 -9.26
CA LEU A 167 -12.60 -16.08 -7.99
C LEU A 167 -11.69 -17.14 -7.34
N ALA A 168 -12.04 -18.43 -7.42
CA ALA A 168 -11.21 -19.53 -6.92
C ALA A 168 -9.91 -19.65 -7.71
N ARG A 169 -10.00 -19.60 -9.04
CA ARG A 169 -8.84 -19.60 -9.95
C ARG A 169 -7.93 -18.39 -9.71
N PHE A 170 -8.51 -17.22 -9.43
CA PHE A 170 -7.75 -16.02 -9.07
C PHE A 170 -7.01 -16.18 -7.74
N ILE A 171 -7.68 -16.65 -6.68
CA ILE A 171 -7.06 -16.87 -5.36
C ILE A 171 -5.90 -17.85 -5.49
N ARG A 172 -6.05 -18.93 -6.25
CA ARG A 172 -4.98 -19.89 -6.53
C ARG A 172 -3.76 -19.24 -7.17
N ALA A 173 -3.94 -18.52 -8.29
CA ALA A 173 -2.84 -17.85 -8.98
C ALA A 173 -2.16 -16.78 -8.10
N MET A 174 -2.95 -16.04 -7.31
CA MET A 174 -2.44 -15.07 -6.33
C MET A 174 -1.58 -15.74 -5.24
N ARG A 175 -1.96 -16.94 -4.78
CA ARG A 175 -1.22 -17.73 -3.78
C ARG A 175 0.01 -18.43 -4.35
N LYS A 176 0.03 -18.75 -5.65
CA LYS A 176 1.25 -19.20 -6.32
C LYS A 176 2.24 -18.05 -6.48
N ALA A 177 1.78 -16.90 -6.98
CA ALA A 177 2.60 -15.70 -7.18
C ALA A 177 3.19 -15.14 -5.88
N ASP A 178 2.40 -15.05 -4.81
CA ASP A 178 2.89 -14.50 -3.54
C ASP A 178 3.87 -15.44 -2.81
N ALA A 179 3.74 -16.77 -3.01
CA ALA A 179 4.72 -17.75 -2.53
C ALA A 179 6.05 -17.68 -3.30
N VAL A 180 6.04 -17.41 -4.61
CA VAL A 180 7.26 -17.16 -5.40
C VAL A 180 7.98 -15.90 -4.90
N LEU A 181 7.28 -14.76 -4.86
CA LEU A 181 7.85 -13.49 -4.37
C LEU A 181 8.37 -13.63 -2.93
N PHE A 182 7.65 -14.35 -2.09
CA PHE A 182 8.09 -14.61 -0.72
C PHE A 182 9.31 -15.55 -0.64
N ALA A 183 9.42 -16.55 -1.50
CA ALA A 183 10.65 -17.36 -1.61
C ALA A 183 11.86 -16.50 -1.98
N GLU A 184 11.69 -15.58 -2.95
CA GLU A 184 12.72 -14.63 -3.37
C GLU A 184 13.12 -13.70 -2.20
N ILE A 185 12.16 -13.12 -1.47
CA ILE A 185 12.40 -12.26 -0.29
C ILE A 185 13.10 -13.03 0.85
N ALA A 186 12.73 -14.29 1.09
CA ALA A 186 13.23 -15.07 2.22
C ALA A 186 14.66 -15.63 2.02
N GLY A 187 15.35 -15.27 0.92
CA GLY A 187 16.62 -15.87 0.51
C GLY A 187 16.47 -17.33 0.07
N GLY A 188 15.26 -17.75 -0.33
CA GLY A 188 14.98 -19.08 -0.84
C GLY A 188 14.92 -20.21 0.18
N ARG A 189 14.94 -19.94 1.50
CA ARG A 189 14.99 -21.01 2.52
C ARG A 189 13.73 -21.91 2.50
N PRO A 190 13.83 -23.25 2.34
CA PRO A 190 12.66 -24.14 2.24
C PRO A 190 11.66 -23.99 3.38
N ALA A 191 12.15 -23.93 4.62
CA ALA A 191 11.33 -23.79 5.84
C ALA A 191 10.42 -22.55 5.81
N ALA A 192 10.77 -21.50 5.06
CA ALA A 192 9.89 -20.33 4.90
C ALA A 192 8.60 -20.71 4.15
N ILE A 193 8.67 -21.54 3.10
CA ILE A 193 7.47 -21.96 2.36
C ILE A 193 6.57 -22.86 3.21
N ASP A 194 7.16 -23.69 4.09
CA ASP A 194 6.38 -24.48 5.03
C ASP A 194 5.60 -23.63 6.06
N THR A 195 6.06 -22.42 6.42
CA THR A 195 5.26 -21.52 7.27
C THR A 195 3.95 -21.07 6.61
N ARG A 196 3.83 -21.16 5.26
CA ARG A 196 2.56 -20.92 4.53
C ARG A 196 1.55 -22.08 4.63
N ARG A 197 1.98 -23.24 5.15
CA ARG A 197 1.11 -24.40 5.45
C ARG A 197 0.73 -24.48 6.92
N ALA A 198 1.59 -23.97 7.81
CA ALA A 198 1.40 -24.05 9.25
C ALA A 198 0.26 -23.14 9.75
N GLU A 199 -0.81 -23.75 10.26
CA GLU A 199 -1.87 -23.02 10.96
C GLU A 199 -1.31 -22.24 12.15
N GLY A 200 -1.73 -20.99 12.31
CA GLY A 200 -1.39 -20.17 13.47
C GLY A 200 0.07 -19.71 13.54
N SER A 201 0.90 -19.89 12.51
CA SER A 201 2.26 -19.34 12.54
C SER A 201 2.24 -17.80 12.50
N ALA A 202 2.50 -17.19 13.66
CA ALA A 202 2.78 -15.75 13.76
C ALA A 202 4.07 -15.36 12.98
N ALA A 203 4.89 -16.35 12.63
CA ALA A 203 6.16 -16.23 11.92
C ALA A 203 6.01 -16.12 10.39
N ALA A 204 4.83 -16.36 9.80
CA ALA A 204 4.57 -16.01 8.42
C ALA A 204 4.41 -14.48 8.30
N SER A 205 5.55 -13.77 8.32
CA SER A 205 5.70 -12.33 8.15
C SER A 205 4.69 -11.78 7.14
N GLY A 206 4.08 -10.62 7.42
CA GLY A 206 2.86 -10.10 6.75
C GLY A 206 2.88 -9.89 5.22
N LEU A 207 3.92 -10.36 4.53
CA LEU A 207 4.13 -10.45 3.09
C LEU A 207 3.16 -11.45 2.41
N TRP A 208 1.86 -11.15 2.44
CA TRP A 208 0.83 -11.88 1.69
C TRP A 208 0.12 -10.90 0.75
N LEU A 209 -0.11 -11.32 -0.50
CA LEU A 209 -1.11 -10.64 -1.33
C LEU A 209 -2.50 -10.89 -0.72
N ARG A 210 -3.35 -9.87 -0.76
CA ARG A 210 -4.70 -9.95 -0.21
C ARG A 210 -5.68 -9.34 -1.20
N LEU A 211 -6.85 -9.96 -1.35
CA LEU A 211 -7.94 -9.35 -2.10
C LEU A 211 -8.34 -8.03 -1.42
N PRO A 212 -8.50 -6.93 -2.18
CA PRO A 212 -9.03 -5.68 -1.64
C PRO A 212 -10.32 -5.92 -0.86
N CYS A 213 -10.51 -5.28 0.28
CA CYS A 213 -11.66 -5.52 1.15
C CYS A 213 -13.02 -5.37 0.41
N ARG A 214 -13.10 -4.44 -0.54
CA ARG A 214 -14.26 -4.25 -1.45
C ARG A 214 -14.62 -5.47 -2.30
N THR A 215 -13.74 -6.47 -2.45
CA THR A 215 -14.05 -7.74 -3.13
C THR A 215 -15.19 -8.50 -2.45
N ALA A 216 -15.38 -8.31 -1.14
CA ALA A 216 -16.44 -8.96 -0.38
C ALA A 216 -17.86 -8.43 -0.67
N LEU A 217 -17.98 -7.27 -1.33
CA LEU A 217 -19.26 -6.68 -1.69
C LEU A 217 -20.02 -7.58 -2.68
N GLY A 218 -21.13 -8.16 -2.21
CA GLY A 218 -21.94 -9.10 -3.00
C GLY A 218 -21.30 -10.49 -3.21
N ARG A 219 -20.20 -10.81 -2.51
CA ARG A 219 -19.46 -12.07 -2.64
C ARG A 219 -19.09 -12.73 -1.30
N ALA A 220 -19.71 -12.30 -0.20
CA ALA A 220 -19.38 -12.77 1.14
C ALA A 220 -19.45 -14.30 1.27
N ASP A 221 -20.55 -14.92 0.84
CA ASP A 221 -20.72 -16.38 0.92
C ASP A 221 -19.76 -17.14 0.00
N GLU A 222 -19.44 -16.57 -1.17
CA GLU A 222 -18.46 -17.15 -2.10
C GLU A 222 -17.07 -17.16 -1.45
N LEU A 223 -16.63 -16.03 -0.92
CA LEU A 223 -15.36 -15.89 -0.20
C LEU A 223 -15.30 -16.74 1.07
N ALA A 224 -16.39 -16.87 1.83
CA ALA A 224 -16.45 -17.72 3.02
C ALA A 224 -16.30 -19.21 2.65
N ARG A 225 -16.96 -19.67 1.58
CA ARG A 225 -16.78 -21.03 1.05
C ARG A 225 -15.35 -21.25 0.55
N LEU A 226 -14.76 -20.29 -0.15
CA LEU A 226 -13.39 -20.38 -0.66
C LEU A 226 -12.35 -20.34 0.47
N ALA A 227 -12.55 -19.52 1.50
CA ALA A 227 -11.72 -19.54 2.72
C ALA A 227 -11.70 -20.93 3.37
N LYS A 228 -12.88 -21.55 3.51
CA LYS A 228 -13.00 -22.92 4.03
C LYS A 228 -12.37 -23.97 3.11
N ALA A 229 -12.50 -23.82 1.79
CA ALA A 229 -11.96 -24.77 0.81
C ALA A 229 -10.43 -24.71 0.74
N PHE A 230 -9.83 -23.51 0.73
CA PHE A 230 -8.38 -23.35 0.72
C PHE A 230 -7.74 -23.62 2.10
N GLY A 231 -8.50 -23.52 3.19
CA GLY A 231 -8.04 -23.84 4.54
C GLY A 231 -6.80 -23.04 4.94
N PRO A 232 -5.76 -23.67 5.52
CA PRO A 232 -4.51 -22.99 5.88
C PRO A 232 -3.83 -22.29 4.69
N LEU A 233 -3.92 -22.91 3.50
CA LEU A 233 -3.29 -22.41 2.27
C LEU A 233 -3.92 -21.10 1.78
N ALA A 234 -5.12 -20.75 2.27
CA ALA A 234 -5.81 -19.51 1.95
C ALA A 234 -5.07 -18.26 2.47
N GLY A 235 -4.31 -18.40 3.56
CA GLY A 235 -3.73 -17.27 4.29
C GLY A 235 -4.78 -16.21 4.67
N PRO A 236 -4.36 -14.97 4.99
CA PRO A 236 -5.28 -13.84 5.09
C PRO A 236 -5.81 -13.48 3.69
N LEU A 237 -7.09 -13.77 3.41
CA LEU A 237 -7.67 -13.56 2.08
C LEU A 237 -7.99 -12.10 1.75
N LEU A 238 -8.45 -11.30 2.71
CA LEU A 238 -8.92 -9.93 2.50
C LEU A 238 -8.02 -8.90 3.17
N ASN A 239 -7.79 -7.77 2.49
CA ASN A 239 -7.04 -6.62 3.01
C ASN A 239 -7.99 -5.61 3.67
N CYS A 240 -8.77 -6.08 4.64
CA CYS A 240 -9.66 -5.21 5.40
C CYS A 240 -8.89 -4.53 6.54
N PRO A 241 -9.10 -3.23 6.78
CA PRO A 241 -8.55 -2.54 7.96
C PRO A 241 -9.33 -2.96 9.21
N SER A 242 -9.17 -4.21 9.63
CA SER A 242 -9.84 -4.83 10.78
C SER A 242 -9.18 -6.16 11.14
N ASP A 243 -9.20 -6.54 12.43
CA ASP A 243 -8.81 -7.88 12.90
C ASP A 243 -9.96 -8.91 12.76
N GLU A 244 -11.14 -8.48 12.31
CA GLU A 244 -12.31 -9.32 12.06
C GLU A 244 -12.02 -10.39 11.00
N ARG A 245 -12.53 -11.61 11.24
CA ARG A 245 -12.34 -12.79 10.38
C ARG A 245 -13.63 -13.27 9.72
N ASP A 246 -14.79 -12.85 10.24
CA ASP A 246 -16.10 -13.12 9.64
C ASP A 246 -16.26 -12.33 8.33
N VAL A 247 -16.26 -13.05 7.21
CA VAL A 247 -16.36 -12.49 5.86
C VAL A 247 -17.65 -11.68 5.64
N THR A 248 -18.76 -12.04 6.31
CA THR A 248 -20.03 -11.30 6.26
C THR A 248 -19.89 -9.95 6.93
N ARG A 249 -19.22 -9.91 8.09
CA ARG A 249 -18.91 -8.65 8.79
C ARG A 249 -17.90 -7.82 8.02
N LEU A 250 -16.88 -8.43 7.42
CA LEU A 250 -15.93 -7.74 6.54
C LEU A 250 -16.61 -7.12 5.32
N ALA A 251 -17.57 -7.81 4.69
CA ALA A 251 -18.40 -7.24 3.63
C ALA A 251 -19.25 -6.05 4.13
N ALA A 252 -19.78 -6.14 5.36
CA ALA A 252 -20.55 -5.07 6.00
C ALA A 252 -19.69 -3.84 6.39
N LEU A 253 -18.40 -4.02 6.68
CA LEU A 253 -17.41 -2.95 6.84
C LEU A 253 -17.06 -2.32 5.48
N ALA A 254 -16.84 -3.15 4.45
CA ALA A 254 -16.55 -2.68 3.10
C ALA A 254 -17.68 -1.85 2.47
N ALA A 255 -18.93 -2.16 2.84
CA ALA A 255 -20.12 -1.44 2.38
C ALA A 255 -20.30 -0.08 3.09
N ALA A 256 -19.80 0.05 4.33
CA ALA A 256 -19.97 1.25 5.14
C ALA A 256 -18.69 1.55 5.95
N PRO A 257 -17.68 2.20 5.34
CA PRO A 257 -16.37 2.44 5.97
C PRO A 257 -16.42 3.24 7.28
N ALA A 258 -17.50 4.00 7.53
CA ALA A 258 -17.74 4.64 8.82
C ALA A 258 -17.82 3.64 10.00
N ARG A 259 -18.20 2.38 9.75
CA ARG A 259 -18.22 1.30 10.76
C ARG A 259 -16.83 0.88 11.23
N LEU A 260 -15.76 1.28 10.54
CA LEU A 260 -14.38 1.09 11.01
C LEU A 260 -14.12 1.86 12.31
N LEU A 261 -14.89 2.92 12.59
CA LEU A 261 -14.83 3.67 13.85
C LEU A 261 -15.33 2.85 15.05
N THR A 262 -16.28 1.94 14.84
CA THR A 262 -16.93 1.12 15.88
C THR A 262 -16.40 -0.32 15.94
N ALA A 263 -15.70 -0.79 14.92
CA ALA A 263 -15.18 -2.16 14.83
C ALA A 263 -14.05 -2.50 15.85
N ARG A 264 -13.63 -1.55 16.69
CA ARG A 264 -12.46 -1.63 17.57
C ARG A 264 -12.79 -1.79 19.06
N GLU A 265 -14.02 -2.19 19.38
CA GLU A 265 -14.43 -2.48 20.78
C GLU A 265 -13.85 -3.79 21.33
N VAL A 266 -13.29 -4.65 20.48
CA VAL A 266 -12.42 -5.74 20.93
C VAL A 266 -11.06 -5.12 21.33
N PRO A 267 -10.62 -5.23 22.61
CA PRO A 267 -9.31 -4.72 23.00
C PRO A 267 -8.20 -5.44 22.21
N PRO A 268 -7.08 -4.77 21.90
CA PRO A 268 -5.95 -5.44 21.27
C PRO A 268 -5.53 -6.64 22.13
N PRO A 269 -5.09 -7.76 21.53
CA PRO A 269 -4.55 -8.86 22.30
C PRO A 269 -3.44 -8.32 23.22
N PRO A 270 -3.38 -8.76 24.48
CA PRO A 270 -2.35 -8.27 25.40
C PRO A 270 -0.99 -8.54 24.74
N VAL A 271 -0.23 -7.47 24.54
CA VAL A 271 1.17 -7.58 24.14
C VAL A 271 1.82 -8.43 25.21
N ARG A 272 2.15 -9.68 24.88
CA ARG A 272 3.04 -10.48 25.73
C ARG A 272 4.31 -9.65 25.83
N ALA A 273 4.58 -9.12 27.02
CA ALA A 273 5.88 -8.55 27.31
C ALA A 273 6.91 -9.58 26.87
N ALA A 274 7.88 -9.15 26.06
CA ALA A 274 9.04 -9.99 25.80
C ALA A 274 9.59 -10.38 27.17
N GLU A 275 9.72 -11.69 27.41
CA GLU A 275 10.41 -12.14 28.62
C GLU A 275 11.81 -11.51 28.57
N PRO A 276 12.27 -10.86 29.66
CA PRO A 276 13.59 -10.27 29.67
C PRO A 276 14.60 -11.38 29.32
N PRO A 277 15.60 -11.10 28.48
CA PRO A 277 16.55 -12.13 28.07
C PRO A 277 17.17 -12.77 29.32
N PRO A 278 17.35 -14.11 29.34
CA PRO A 278 17.92 -14.78 30.50
C PRO A 278 19.28 -14.17 30.81
N ALA A 279 19.53 -13.97 32.11
CA ALA A 279 20.80 -13.42 32.59
C ALA A 279 21.97 -14.27 32.07
N PRO A 280 23.12 -13.66 31.73
CA PRO A 280 24.28 -14.41 31.29
C PRO A 280 24.70 -15.43 32.38
N PRO A 281 25.14 -16.63 31.99
CA PRO A 281 25.60 -17.63 32.95
C PRO A 281 26.80 -17.11 33.74
N GLU A 282 26.83 -17.40 35.04
CA GLU A 282 27.95 -17.06 35.92
C GLU A 282 29.23 -17.75 35.45
N GLU A 283 30.35 -17.02 35.56
CA GLU A 283 31.67 -17.43 35.12
C GLU A 283 32.14 -18.67 35.89
N MET A 284 32.62 -19.69 35.17
CA MET A 284 33.50 -20.72 35.76
C MET A 284 34.88 -20.62 35.12
N GLU A 285 35.86 -20.32 35.95
CA GLU A 285 37.28 -20.29 35.60
C GLU A 285 37.75 -21.69 35.15
N GLY A 286 38.66 -21.74 34.15
CA GLY A 286 39.14 -23.01 33.58
C GLY A 286 40.27 -22.81 32.57
N ASP A 287 41.50 -22.89 33.07
CA ASP A 287 42.77 -22.66 32.37
C ASP A 287 42.96 -23.43 31.04
N GLY A 288 43.65 -22.82 30.05
CA GLY A 288 44.17 -23.56 28.89
C GLY A 288 44.65 -22.72 27.70
N ASN A 289 45.96 -22.45 27.62
CA ASN A 289 46.58 -21.66 26.54
C ASN A 289 46.78 -22.44 25.23
N ALA A 290 46.43 -21.85 24.08
CA ALA A 290 46.98 -22.22 22.76
C ALA A 290 46.78 -21.09 21.73
N ASP A 291 47.84 -20.70 21.03
CA ASP A 291 47.89 -19.54 20.15
C ASP A 291 47.22 -19.78 18.77
N ALA A 292 46.37 -18.85 18.35
CA ALA A 292 45.95 -18.67 16.96
C ALA A 292 45.49 -17.23 16.73
N GLU A 293 46.30 -16.42 16.03
CA GLU A 293 45.90 -15.08 15.60
C GLU A 293 44.83 -15.18 14.51
N ALA A 294 43.56 -15.05 14.90
CA ALA A 294 42.45 -14.82 13.99
C ALA A 294 42.19 -13.30 13.93
N GLU A 295 42.13 -12.72 12.73
CA GLU A 295 41.83 -11.29 12.58
C GLU A 295 40.46 -10.95 13.19
N PRO A 296 40.32 -9.79 13.87
CA PRO A 296 39.06 -9.40 14.49
C PRO A 296 37.98 -9.22 13.42
N ALA A 297 36.89 -9.98 13.55
CA ALA A 297 35.70 -9.77 12.73
C ALA A 297 35.22 -8.32 12.85
N PRO A 298 34.83 -7.66 11.75
CA PRO A 298 34.40 -6.26 11.79
C PRO A 298 33.16 -6.12 12.68
N GLU A 299 33.22 -5.20 13.63
CA GLU A 299 32.09 -4.89 14.50
C GLU A 299 30.85 -4.52 13.67
N PRO A 300 29.64 -4.93 14.09
CA PRO A 300 28.42 -4.57 13.38
C PRO A 300 28.22 -3.05 13.44
N VAL A 301 28.46 -2.39 12.30
CA VAL A 301 28.26 -0.95 12.15
C VAL A 301 26.83 -0.62 12.57
N ALA A 302 26.67 0.23 13.59
CA ALA A 302 25.36 0.65 14.07
C ALA A 302 24.62 1.40 12.96
N VAL A 303 23.71 0.70 12.27
CA VAL A 303 22.89 1.28 11.20
C VAL A 303 21.92 2.27 11.83
N ASP A 304 21.96 3.53 11.38
CA ASP A 304 20.96 4.53 11.79
C ASP A 304 19.57 4.08 11.31
N PRO A 305 18.61 3.77 12.21
CA PRO A 305 17.28 3.30 11.84
C PRO A 305 16.47 4.35 11.06
N ASP A 306 16.93 5.61 11.06
CA ASP A 306 16.35 6.71 10.31
C ASP A 306 17.12 7.02 9.00
N ALA A 307 18.17 6.27 8.64
CA ALA A 307 18.90 6.45 7.38
C ALA A 307 18.01 6.22 6.14
N ALA A 308 17.11 5.24 6.23
CA ALA A 308 16.16 4.87 5.19
C ALA A 308 15.00 5.87 4.98
N LEU A 309 14.91 6.93 5.79
CA LEU A 309 13.77 7.86 5.78
C LEU A 309 14.11 9.18 5.05
N THR A 310 13.30 9.54 4.06
CA THR A 310 13.38 10.87 3.44
C THR A 310 13.04 11.98 4.45
N PRO A 311 13.49 13.23 4.25
CA PRO A 311 13.12 14.35 5.13
C PRO A 311 11.59 14.51 5.28
N LEU A 312 10.83 14.24 4.22
CA LEU A 312 9.37 14.27 4.23
C LEU A 312 8.78 13.16 5.11
N MET A 313 9.36 11.96 5.11
CA MET A 313 8.97 10.87 6.02
C MET A 313 9.28 11.21 7.48
N LYS A 314 10.44 11.82 7.76
CA LYS A 314 10.82 12.25 9.12
C LYS A 314 9.84 13.31 9.65
N ALA A 315 9.50 14.32 8.84
CA ALA A 315 8.47 15.31 9.18
C ALA A 315 7.07 14.67 9.38
N ALA A 316 6.69 13.73 8.52
CA ALA A 316 5.43 13.00 8.64
C ALA A 316 5.34 12.11 9.89
N ARG A 317 6.45 11.47 10.29
CA ARG A 317 6.54 10.68 11.53
C ARG A 317 6.41 11.58 12.77
N ALA A 318 6.99 12.77 12.75
CA ALA A 318 6.82 13.79 13.79
C ALA A 318 5.40 14.43 13.79
N GLY A 319 4.63 14.25 12.71
CA GLY A 319 3.32 14.85 12.54
C GLY A 319 3.35 16.36 12.22
N ASP A 320 4.52 16.90 11.88
CA ASP A 320 4.77 18.32 11.61
C ASP A 320 4.26 18.71 10.21
N ALA A 321 3.04 19.23 10.18
CA ALA A 321 2.40 19.71 8.96
C ALA A 321 3.14 20.90 8.32
N ALA A 322 3.76 21.78 9.10
CA ALA A 322 4.45 22.96 8.58
C ALA A 322 5.78 22.58 7.89
N ALA A 323 6.53 21.62 8.45
CA ALA A 323 7.69 21.04 7.78
C ALA A 323 7.30 20.26 6.53
N ILE A 324 6.20 19.50 6.55
CA ILE A 324 5.65 18.81 5.37
C ILE A 324 5.33 19.80 4.25
N GLU A 325 4.56 20.85 4.53
CA GLU A 325 4.16 21.87 3.54
C GLU A 325 5.36 22.55 2.90
N ARG A 326 6.37 22.91 3.71
CA ARG A 326 7.65 23.45 3.20
C ARG A 326 8.39 22.47 2.30
N LEU A 327 8.61 21.23 2.75
CA LEU A 327 9.35 20.22 1.98
C LEU A 327 8.65 19.90 0.65
N LEU A 328 7.32 19.87 0.64
CA LEU A 328 6.53 19.69 -0.60
C LEU A 328 6.65 20.91 -1.53
N ALA A 329 6.70 22.14 -0.99
CA ALA A 329 6.95 23.35 -1.78
C ALA A 329 8.39 23.41 -2.33
N GLU A 330 9.35 22.82 -1.63
CA GLU A 330 10.74 22.60 -2.06
C GLU A 330 10.87 21.45 -3.09
N GLY A 331 9.79 20.71 -3.39
CA GLY A 331 9.73 19.67 -4.41
C GLY A 331 10.03 18.24 -3.92
N ALA A 332 9.91 17.96 -2.62
CA ALA A 332 10.09 16.63 -2.07
C ALA A 332 9.12 15.60 -2.67
N GLU A 333 9.63 14.40 -2.99
CA GLU A 333 8.85 13.31 -3.56
C GLU A 333 7.84 12.76 -2.56
N VAL A 334 6.55 13.00 -2.82
CA VAL A 334 5.42 12.73 -1.92
C VAL A 334 5.10 11.24 -1.77
N ASN A 335 5.36 10.43 -2.80
CA ASN A 335 5.09 8.99 -2.84
C ASN A 335 6.36 8.12 -2.72
N ALA A 336 7.48 8.71 -2.29
CA ALA A 336 8.68 7.98 -1.94
C ALA A 336 8.38 6.91 -0.89
N GLN A 337 9.15 5.82 -0.90
CA GLN A 337 9.02 4.70 0.02
C GLN A 337 10.34 4.46 0.76
N SER A 338 10.27 4.09 2.04
CA SER A 338 11.43 3.84 2.91
C SER A 338 12.10 2.49 2.63
N TRP A 339 12.46 2.25 1.36
CA TRP A 339 13.22 1.08 0.96
C TRP A 339 14.69 1.32 1.27
N ASP A 340 15.32 0.36 1.92
CA ASP A 340 16.76 0.32 2.12
C ASP A 340 17.29 -0.99 1.51
N GLU A 341 18.32 -0.89 0.68
CA GLU A 341 19.00 -2.02 0.05
C GLU A 341 20.16 -2.54 0.91
N ALA A 342 20.65 -1.73 1.86
CA ALA A 342 21.77 -2.01 2.75
C ALA A 342 21.33 -2.40 4.18
N ALA A 343 20.11 -2.04 4.59
CA ALA A 343 19.51 -2.61 5.80
C ALA A 343 19.42 -4.14 5.67
N THR A 344 19.60 -4.83 6.80
CA THR A 344 19.64 -6.29 6.82
C THR A 344 18.32 -6.92 6.32
N PRO A 345 18.31 -8.21 5.93
CA PRO A 345 17.10 -8.92 5.49
C PRO A 345 15.95 -8.93 6.51
N ASP A 346 16.21 -8.49 7.74
CA ASP A 346 15.33 -8.41 8.89
C ASP A 346 14.23 -7.36 8.70
N LEU A 347 13.18 -7.73 7.96
CA LEU A 347 11.74 -7.39 8.07
C LEU A 347 11.22 -5.98 8.49
N GLU A 348 12.07 -5.00 8.82
CA GLU A 348 11.71 -3.69 9.37
C GLU A 348 11.55 -2.63 8.27
N ALA A 349 12.41 -2.66 7.24
CA ALA A 349 12.25 -1.91 6.01
C ALA A 349 11.07 -2.46 5.18
N ASP A 350 9.85 -2.02 5.50
CA ASP A 350 8.63 -2.43 4.81
C ASP A 350 8.19 -1.49 3.66
N GLY A 351 8.94 -0.43 3.36
CA GLY A 351 8.64 0.45 2.22
C GLY A 351 7.47 1.39 2.45
N ARG A 352 7.37 1.96 3.66
CA ARG A 352 6.33 2.94 4.03
C ARG A 352 6.52 4.26 3.29
N SER A 353 5.42 4.92 2.97
CA SER A 353 5.42 6.28 2.45
C SER A 353 5.15 7.33 3.54
N ALA A 354 5.43 8.60 3.24
CA ALA A 354 5.15 9.71 4.15
C ALA A 354 3.69 9.71 4.65
N LEU A 355 2.72 9.31 3.82
CA LEU A 355 1.31 9.23 4.22
C LEU A 355 1.06 8.15 5.28
N MET A 356 1.81 7.04 5.25
CA MET A 356 1.74 6.00 6.29
C MET A 356 2.37 6.46 7.60
N PHE A 357 3.49 7.19 7.55
CA PHE A 357 4.09 7.79 8.74
C PHE A 357 3.19 8.86 9.37
N ALA A 358 2.55 9.71 8.56
CA ALA A 358 1.53 10.66 9.05
C ALA A 358 0.34 9.94 9.67
N ALA A 359 -0.14 8.85 9.08
CA ALA A 359 -1.18 8.00 9.66
C ALA A 359 -0.77 7.40 11.02
N ALA A 360 0.47 6.92 11.14
CA ALA A 360 1.02 6.40 12.39
C ALA A 360 1.32 7.51 13.43
N SER A 361 1.57 8.75 13.03
CA SER A 361 1.68 9.88 13.98
C SER A 361 0.31 10.23 14.61
N GLY A 362 -0.79 9.96 13.91
CA GLY A 362 -2.11 10.44 14.30
C GLY A 362 -2.34 11.93 14.03
N SER A 363 -1.48 12.60 13.26
CA SER A 363 -1.63 14.02 12.90
C SER A 363 -2.60 14.18 11.72
N ALA A 364 -3.83 14.62 12.02
CA ALA A 364 -4.83 14.96 11.00
C ALA A 364 -4.33 16.05 10.04
N ALA A 365 -3.57 17.02 10.54
CA ALA A 365 -2.99 18.10 9.73
C ALA A 365 -1.94 17.54 8.73
N ALA A 366 -1.02 16.69 9.19
CA ALA A 366 -0.03 16.06 8.33
C ALA A 366 -0.68 15.19 7.23
N LEU A 367 -1.71 14.41 7.60
CA LEU A 367 -2.52 13.64 6.64
C LEU A 367 -3.21 14.55 5.62
N GLN A 368 -3.80 15.67 6.05
CA GLN A 368 -4.47 16.61 5.16
C GLN A 368 -3.49 17.28 4.19
N ALA A 369 -2.32 17.72 4.65
CA ALA A 369 -1.27 18.34 3.84
C ALA A 369 -0.75 17.37 2.76
N LEU A 370 -0.37 16.14 3.15
CA LEU A 370 0.09 15.12 2.20
C LEU A 370 -0.98 14.74 1.17
N LEU A 371 -2.24 14.54 1.60
CA LEU A 371 -3.34 14.24 0.68
C LEU A 371 -3.70 15.43 -0.21
N ALA A 372 -3.47 16.68 0.22
CA ALA A 372 -3.62 17.87 -0.63
C ALA A 372 -2.54 17.92 -1.72
N ALA A 373 -1.31 17.54 -1.38
CA ALA A 373 -0.21 17.35 -2.32
C ALA A 373 -0.29 16.04 -3.14
N ARG A 374 -1.44 15.37 -3.16
CA ARG A 374 -1.72 14.13 -3.92
C ARG A 374 -0.83 12.93 -3.54
N ALA A 375 -0.47 12.83 -2.26
CA ALA A 375 -0.01 11.55 -1.70
C ALA A 375 -1.03 10.45 -1.98
N ASP A 376 -0.56 9.27 -2.35
CA ASP A 376 -1.41 8.18 -2.81
C ASP A 376 -2.04 7.40 -1.63
N PRO A 377 -3.38 7.42 -1.48
CA PRO A 377 -4.06 6.67 -0.42
C PRO A 377 -4.04 5.14 -0.63
N PHE A 378 -3.76 4.68 -1.85
CA PHE A 378 -3.77 3.25 -2.20
C PHE A 378 -2.38 2.62 -2.16
N GLN A 379 -1.32 3.39 -1.90
CA GLN A 379 0.04 2.86 -1.83
C GLN A 379 0.11 1.90 -0.65
N ALA A 380 0.53 0.68 -0.93
CA ALA A 380 0.75 -0.36 0.04
C ALA A 380 2.25 -0.52 0.33
N ASP A 381 2.58 -0.85 1.57
CA ASP A 381 3.90 -1.34 1.97
C ASP A 381 4.08 -2.81 1.53
N SER A 382 5.26 -3.40 1.76
CA SER A 382 5.56 -4.80 1.39
C SER A 382 4.66 -5.82 2.10
N LYS A 383 4.10 -5.45 3.26
CA LYS A 383 3.16 -6.26 4.07
C LYS A 383 1.69 -6.04 3.62
N GLY A 384 1.49 -5.31 2.52
CA GLY A 384 0.20 -5.00 1.91
C GLY A 384 -0.61 -3.92 2.63
N ARG A 385 0.00 -3.20 3.57
CA ARG A 385 -0.65 -2.24 4.46
C ARG A 385 -0.66 -0.85 3.82
N ARG A 386 -1.76 -0.13 3.92
CA ARG A 386 -1.91 1.26 3.44
C ARG A 386 -1.99 2.23 4.62
N ALA A 387 -1.96 3.52 4.33
CA ALA A 387 -2.10 4.57 5.34
C ALA A 387 -3.36 4.41 6.23
N ILE A 388 -4.49 3.94 5.68
CA ILE A 388 -5.70 3.68 6.49
C ILE A 388 -5.48 2.61 7.57
N ASP A 389 -4.69 1.58 7.26
CA ASP A 389 -4.48 0.47 8.17
C ASP A 389 -3.58 0.87 9.35
N TYR A 390 -2.66 1.81 9.14
CA TYR A 390 -1.86 2.44 10.19
C TYR A 390 -2.70 3.41 11.03
N LEU A 391 -3.53 4.23 10.37
CA LEU A 391 -4.41 5.21 11.01
C LEU A 391 -5.40 4.57 11.99
N LEU A 392 -5.93 3.39 11.64
CA LEU A 392 -6.84 2.63 12.48
C LEU A 392 -6.12 1.74 13.51
N GLY A 393 -4.79 1.65 13.45
CA GLY A 393 -3.95 0.97 14.43
C GLY A 393 -3.92 -0.55 14.31
N TYR A 394 -4.12 -1.07 13.10
CA TYR A 394 -3.85 -2.46 12.74
C TYR A 394 -2.37 -2.66 12.34
N GLY A 395 -1.53 -1.62 12.51
CA GLY A 395 -0.13 -1.56 12.08
C GLY A 395 0.80 -2.50 12.81
N SER A 396 2.01 -2.61 12.26
CA SER A 396 3.20 -3.01 13.04
C SER A 396 3.35 -2.15 14.30
N GLN A 397 2.90 -0.90 14.24
CA GLN A 397 2.71 -0.01 15.38
C GLN A 397 1.31 0.64 15.33
N PRO A 398 0.63 0.81 16.49
CA PRO A 398 -0.59 1.62 16.58
C PRO A 398 -0.27 3.11 16.40
N PRO A 399 -1.26 3.97 16.04
CA PRO A 399 -1.01 5.39 15.89
C PRO A 399 -0.65 6.02 17.24
N ALA A 400 0.41 6.84 17.28
CA ALA A 400 0.91 7.51 18.47
C ALA A 400 -0.17 8.37 19.16
N LYS A 401 -1.07 8.96 18.36
CA LYS A 401 -2.30 9.60 18.82
C LYS A 401 -3.50 9.02 18.09
N ARG A 402 -4.54 8.59 18.82
CA ARG A 402 -5.84 8.29 18.19
C ARG A 402 -6.53 9.61 17.84
N LEU A 403 -6.94 9.75 16.59
CA LEU A 403 -7.84 10.83 16.18
C LEU A 403 -9.26 10.59 16.71
N ASP A 404 -9.97 11.66 17.01
CA ASP A 404 -11.39 11.59 17.35
C ASP A 404 -12.23 11.19 16.11
N PRO A 405 -13.44 10.65 16.30
CA PRO A 405 -14.29 10.21 15.20
C PRO A 405 -14.64 11.30 14.18
N ALA A 406 -14.74 12.57 14.58
CA ALA A 406 -15.11 13.67 13.70
C ALA A 406 -13.95 14.09 12.79
N ALA A 407 -12.72 14.12 13.30
CA ALA A 407 -11.50 14.32 12.50
C ALA A 407 -11.21 13.14 11.57
N LEU A 408 -11.52 11.91 12.02
CA LEU A 408 -11.25 10.69 11.26
C LEU A 408 -12.24 10.43 10.11
N GLN A 409 -13.53 10.76 10.28
CA GLN A 409 -14.56 10.53 9.26
C GLN A 409 -14.27 11.13 7.86
N PRO A 410 -13.81 12.39 7.70
CA PRO A 410 -13.45 12.93 6.38
C PRO A 410 -12.19 12.29 5.79
N LEU A 411 -11.25 11.85 6.64
CA LEU A 411 -10.02 11.16 6.21
C LEU A 411 -10.33 9.75 5.68
N LEU A 412 -11.22 9.00 6.34
CA LEU A 412 -11.64 7.66 5.88
C LEU A 412 -12.16 7.67 4.43
N ARG A 413 -12.89 8.70 4.02
CA ARG A 413 -13.39 8.85 2.63
C ARG A 413 -12.29 9.09 1.60
N ARG A 414 -11.13 9.62 2.00
CA ARG A 414 -9.98 9.87 1.12
C ARG A 414 -9.03 8.67 1.07
N LEU A 415 -9.04 7.83 2.11
CA LEU A 415 -8.13 6.69 2.28
C LEU A 415 -8.76 5.33 1.90
N TYR A 416 -10.07 5.26 1.67
CA TYR A 416 -10.83 4.04 1.35
C TYR A 416 -11.68 4.17 0.08
#